data_AF-A0A4U0Y495-F1
#
_entry.id   AF-A0A4U0Y495-F1
#
_cell.length_a   1.000
_cell.length_b   1.000
_cell.length_c   1.000
_cell.angle_alpha   90.00
_cell.angle_beta   90.00
_cell.angle_gamma   90.00
#
_symmetry.space_group_name_H-M   'P 1'
#
loop_
_entity.id
_entity.type
_entity.pdbx_description
1 polymer ?
#
loop_
_entity_poly.entity_id
_entity_poly.type
_entity_poly.pdbx_seq_one_letter_code
_entity_poly.pdbx_strand_id
1 'polypeptide(L)'
;RFQPIGLGHSGIGLTPGLGSEGDYIMNCRTMSAQVPAYNANNIPNVTICMTAAQDVAKFVTKALDLPQWPAELMMYGQRIAVKDLVGLVQRLRGKSAFFG
;
A
#
# COMPACT_ATOMS: atom_id res chain seq x y z
N ARG A 1 -3.79 -6.07 -4.08
CA ARG A 1 -3.16 -5.87 -5.41
C ARG A 1 -3.06 -4.38 -5.65
N PHE A 2 -1.91 -3.88 -6.13
CA PHE A 2 -1.85 -2.49 -6.60
C PHE A 2 -2.84 -2.32 -7.76
N GLN A 3 -3.66 -1.29 -7.72
CA GLN A 3 -4.64 -1.01 -8.77
C GLN A 3 -3.89 -0.57 -10.03
N PRO A 4 -3.99 -1.30 -11.15
CA PRO A 4 -3.50 -0.81 -12.43
C PRO A 4 -4.20 0.53 -12.72
N ILE A 5 -3.46 1.54 -13.19
CA ILE A 5 -3.96 2.93 -13.43
C ILE A 5 -3.98 3.81 -12.15
N GLY A 6 -3.62 3.26 -10.99
CA GLY A 6 -3.54 4.03 -9.74
C GLY A 6 -4.88 4.13 -9.01
N LEU A 7 -4.87 4.70 -7.80
CA LEU A 7 -6.07 4.77 -6.96
C LEU A 7 -7.04 5.89 -7.39
N GLY A 8 -6.59 6.82 -8.25
CA GLY A 8 -7.40 7.91 -8.76
C GLY A 8 -8.61 7.44 -9.57
N HIS A 9 -8.50 6.28 -10.24
CA HIS A 9 -9.64 5.66 -10.93
C HIS A 9 -10.76 5.23 -9.96
N SER A 10 -10.42 4.97 -8.70
CA SER A 10 -11.39 4.71 -7.62
C SER A 10 -11.74 5.97 -6.83
N GLY A 11 -11.36 7.16 -7.31
CA GLY A 11 -11.58 8.43 -6.62
C GLY A 11 -10.69 8.67 -5.40
N ILE A 12 -9.66 7.85 -5.20
CA ILE A 12 -8.80 7.89 -4.00
C ILE A 12 -7.49 8.60 -4.33
N GLY A 13 -7.04 9.47 -3.42
CA GLY A 13 -5.74 10.14 -3.54
C GLY A 13 -5.69 11.29 -4.56
N LEU A 14 -6.83 11.78 -5.05
CA LEU A 14 -6.91 12.86 -6.04
C LEU A 14 -6.38 14.20 -5.50
N THR A 15 -6.82 14.62 -4.32
CA THR A 15 -6.37 15.87 -3.69
C THR A 15 -4.91 15.88 -3.23
N PRO A 16 -4.36 14.82 -2.60
CA PRO A 16 -2.95 14.78 -2.25
C PRO A 16 -2.03 14.50 -3.45
N GLY A 17 -2.56 14.39 -4.67
CA GLY A 17 -1.76 14.14 -5.88
C GLY A 17 -1.16 12.73 -5.93
N LEU A 18 -1.73 11.79 -5.18
CA LEU A 18 -1.26 10.41 -5.12
C LEU A 18 -2.03 9.50 -6.08
N GLY A 19 -2.98 10.01 -6.86
CA GLY A 19 -3.91 9.18 -7.64
C GLY A 19 -3.28 8.25 -8.70
N SER A 20 -2.03 8.49 -9.13
CA SER A 20 -1.42 7.77 -10.26
C SER A 20 -0.73 6.46 -9.85
N GLU A 21 -0.44 5.63 -10.85
CA GLU A 21 0.36 4.42 -10.71
C GLU A 21 1.83 4.79 -10.45
N GLY A 22 2.32 4.58 -9.22
CA GLY A 22 3.70 4.87 -8.84
C GLY A 22 3.85 5.90 -7.71
N ASP A 23 2.81 6.66 -7.39
CA ASP A 23 2.88 7.77 -6.42
C ASP A 23 3.04 7.33 -4.96
N TYR A 24 2.88 6.03 -4.67
CA TYR A 24 2.91 5.51 -3.30
C TYR A 24 4.24 4.83 -2.95
N ILE A 25 4.54 3.70 -3.60
CA ILE A 25 5.65 2.81 -3.24
C ILE A 25 6.24 2.10 -4.46
N MET A 26 5.42 1.79 -5.46
CA MET A 26 5.85 1.04 -6.63
C MET A 26 4.95 1.32 -7.83
N ASN A 27 5.57 1.45 -9.00
CA ASN A 27 4.89 1.43 -10.29
C ASN A 27 5.02 0.02 -10.88
N CYS A 28 3.95 -0.78 -10.78
CA CYS A 28 3.92 -2.16 -11.26
C CYS A 28 3.98 -2.26 -12.79
N ARG A 29 3.54 -1.22 -13.52
CA ARG A 29 3.61 -1.16 -14.98
C ARG A 29 5.05 -1.01 -15.47
N THR A 30 5.83 -0.10 -14.89
CA THR A 30 7.23 0.13 -15.26
C THR A 30 8.21 -0.75 -14.47
N MET A 31 7.72 -1.53 -13.49
CA MET A 31 8.55 -2.34 -12.57
C MET A 31 9.61 -1.50 -11.84
N SER A 32 9.27 -0.26 -11.50
CA SER A 32 10.13 0.64 -10.73
C SER A 32 9.55 0.86 -9.34
N ALA A 33 10.42 0.98 -8.35
CA ALA A 33 10.04 1.27 -6.97
C ALA A 33 11.10 2.15 -6.33
N GLN A 34 10.67 3.26 -5.72
CA GLN A 34 11.50 4.04 -4.81
C GLN A 34 10.96 3.80 -3.42
N VAL A 35 11.72 3.08 -2.60
CA VAL A 35 11.23 2.61 -1.30
C VAL A 35 12.30 2.76 -0.22
N PRO A 36 11.94 3.28 0.96
CA PRO A 36 12.84 3.32 2.09
C PRO A 36 12.99 1.90 2.66
N ALA A 37 13.88 1.10 2.06
CA ALA A 37 14.11 -0.28 2.49
C ALA A 37 14.95 -0.35 3.77
N TYR A 38 15.77 0.68 4.03
CA TYR A 38 16.77 0.72 5.11
C TYR A 38 16.40 1.77 6.16
N ASN A 39 16.68 1.45 7.42
CA ASN A 39 16.55 2.40 8.53
C ASN A 39 17.80 3.27 8.70
N ALA A 40 17.82 4.15 9.70
CA ALA A 40 18.94 5.04 9.99
C ALA A 40 20.28 4.33 10.26
N ASN A 41 20.26 3.04 10.65
CA ASN A 41 21.44 2.21 10.87
C ASN A 41 21.78 1.33 9.65
N ASN A 42 21.20 1.63 8.49
CA ASN A 42 21.36 0.88 7.24
C ASN A 42 20.91 -0.60 7.35
N ILE A 43 19.93 -0.90 8.22
CA ILE A 43 19.36 -2.24 8.37
C ILE A 43 18.08 -2.35 7.53
N PRO A 44 17.91 -3.39 6.68
CA PRO A 44 16.76 -3.53 5.80
C PRO A 44 15.55 -4.15 6.51
N ASN A 45 15.05 -3.47 7.56
CA ASN A 45 13.95 -3.92 8.41
C ASN A 45 12.76 -2.95 8.45
N VAL A 46 12.72 -1.96 7.55
CA VAL A 46 11.58 -1.04 7.45
C VAL A 46 10.34 -1.83 7.03
N THR A 47 9.25 -1.65 7.77
CA THR A 47 7.97 -2.33 7.54
C THR A 47 6.88 -1.33 7.21
N ILE A 48 5.93 -1.76 6.38
CA ILE A 48 4.71 -1.02 6.09
C ILE A 48 3.50 -1.88 6.45
N CYS A 49 2.41 -1.23 6.81
CA CYS A 49 1.09 -1.86 6.92
C CYS A 49 0.28 -1.48 5.70
N MET A 50 -0.26 -2.47 4.99
CA MET A 50 -1.07 -2.27 3.81
C MET A 50 -2.44 -2.89 4.02
N THR A 51 -3.49 -2.18 3.64
CA THR A 51 -4.86 -2.68 3.62
C THR A 51 -5.46 -2.48 2.23
N ALA A 52 -6.37 -3.35 1.82
CA ALA A 52 -7.08 -3.14 0.57
C ALA A 52 -8.17 -2.08 0.77
N ALA A 53 -8.33 -1.16 -0.19
CA ALA A 53 -9.37 -0.14 -0.14
C ALA A 53 -10.78 -0.74 0.01
N GLN A 54 -11.02 -1.90 -0.60
CA GLN A 54 -12.29 -2.64 -0.49
C GLN A 54 -12.56 -3.12 0.94
N ASP A 55 -11.52 -3.53 1.66
CA ASP A 55 -11.67 -4.00 3.03
C ASP A 55 -11.89 -2.83 4.00
N VAL A 56 -11.27 -1.67 3.72
CA VAL A 56 -11.58 -0.41 4.42
C VAL A 56 -13.05 -0.05 4.21
N ALA A 57 -13.55 -0.08 2.97
CA ALA A 57 -14.94 0.23 2.68
C ALA A 57 -15.89 -0.69 3.45
N LYS A 58 -15.65 -2.01 3.44
CA LYS A 58 -16.46 -2.98 4.22
C LYS A 58 -16.42 -2.69 5.72
N PHE A 59 -15.23 -2.39 6.25
CA PHE A 59 -15.06 -2.07 7.67
C PHE A 59 -15.85 -0.81 8.05
N VAL A 60 -15.74 0.25 7.26
CA VAL A 60 -16.50 1.51 7.46
C VAL A 60 -18.00 1.27 7.36
N THR A 61 -18.47 0.54 6.34
CA THR A 61 -19.90 0.19 6.20
C THR A 61 -20.41 -0.56 7.43
N LYS A 62 -19.63 -1.51 7.96
CA LYS A 62 -20.01 -2.26 9.16
C LYS A 62 -19.94 -1.45 10.44
N ALA A 63 -19.06 -0.45 10.51
CA ALA A 63 -18.99 0.46 11.64
C ALA A 63 -20.26 1.33 11.78
N LEU A 64 -20.96 1.61 10.66
CA LEU A 64 -22.25 2.32 10.69
C LEU A 64 -23.33 1.57 11.49
N ASP A 65 -23.24 0.25 11.55
CA ASP A 65 -24.19 -0.60 12.28
C ASP A 65 -23.86 -0.70 13.79
N LEU A 66 -22.80 -0.05 14.27
CA LEU A 66 -22.42 -0.12 15.69
C LEU A 66 -23.45 0.65 16.55
N PRO A 67 -23.96 0.02 17.63
CA PRO A 67 -24.91 0.69 18.53
C PRO A 67 -24.27 1.86 19.29
N GLN A 68 -22.96 1.81 19.49
CA GLN A 68 -22.16 2.89 20.05
C GLN A 68 -20.78 2.89 19.40
N TRP A 69 -20.32 4.07 19.01
CA TRP A 69 -18.99 4.26 18.42
C TRP A 69 -17.96 4.47 19.53
N PRO A 70 -16.82 3.77 19.51
CA PRO A 70 -15.69 4.11 20.37
C PRO A 70 -15.03 5.40 19.86
N ALA A 71 -14.22 6.03 20.71
CA ALA A 71 -13.50 7.26 20.34
C ALA A 71 -12.60 7.06 19.11
N GLU A 72 -12.00 5.87 18.97
CA GLU A 72 -11.16 5.51 17.84
C GLU A 72 -11.44 4.05 17.42
N LEU A 73 -11.52 3.82 16.09
CA LEU A 73 -11.57 2.49 15.49
C LEU A 73 -10.30 2.26 14.68
N MET A 74 -9.51 1.28 15.10
CA MET A 74 -8.25 0.94 14.45
C MET A 74 -8.44 -0.20 13.45
N MET A 75 -7.91 -0.02 12.25
CA MET A 75 -7.86 -1.08 11.23
C MET A 75 -6.41 -1.45 10.96
N TYR A 76 -6.08 -2.72 11.19
CA TYR A 76 -4.76 -3.27 10.85
C TYR A 76 -4.88 -4.16 9.63
N GLY A 77 -4.28 -3.73 8.53
CA GLY A 77 -4.06 -4.58 7.37
C GLY A 77 -2.89 -5.55 7.59
N GLN A 78 -2.29 -6.00 6.49
CA GLN A 78 -1.12 -6.87 6.54
C GLN A 78 0.16 -6.04 6.72
N ARG A 79 1.00 -6.43 7.69
CA ARG A 79 2.35 -5.89 7.85
C ARG A 79 3.35 -6.69 7.03
N ILE A 80 4.21 -5.99 6.30
CA ILE A 80 5.26 -6.62 5.47
C ILE A 80 6.52 -5.76 5.48
N ALA A 81 7.70 -6.38 5.45
CA ALA A 81 8.94 -5.63 5.23
C ALA A 81 8.97 -5.11 3.80
N VAL A 82 9.41 -3.87 3.61
CA VAL A 82 9.42 -3.20 2.30
C VAL A 82 10.19 -4.02 1.26
N LYS A 83 11.35 -4.59 1.63
CA LYS A 83 12.13 -5.49 0.78
C LYS A 83 11.37 -6.74 0.34
N ASP A 84 10.55 -7.31 1.23
CA ASP A 84 9.84 -8.57 0.99
C ASP A 84 8.65 -8.31 0.07
N LEU A 85 8.02 -7.14 0.18
CA LEU A 85 7.00 -6.70 -0.76
C LEU A 85 7.56 -6.58 -2.17
N VAL A 86 8.72 -5.94 -2.35
CA VAL A 86 9.35 -5.82 -3.67
C VAL A 86 9.67 -7.21 -4.23
N GLY A 87 10.30 -8.08 -3.44
CA GLY A 87 10.59 -9.46 -3.85
C GLY A 87 9.33 -10.28 -4.18
N LEU A 88 8.22 -10.06 -3.47
CA LEU A 88 6.93 -10.67 -3.78
C LEU A 88 6.41 -10.20 -5.15
N VAL A 89 6.45 -8.90 -5.44
CA VAL A 89 5.99 -8.37 -6.72
C VAL A 89 6.86 -8.85 -7.88
N GLN A 90 8.18 -8.89 -7.69
CA GLN A 90 9.11 -9.44 -8.68
C GLN A 90 8.77 -10.89 -9.05
N ARG A 91 8.52 -11.74 -8.05
CA ARG A 91 8.11 -13.15 -8.25
C ARG A 91 6.78 -13.27 -9.00
N LEU A 92 5.79 -12.46 -8.63
CA LEU A 92 4.47 -12.49 -9.27
C LEU A 92 4.48 -11.96 -10.71
N ARG A 93 5.47 -11.13 -11.09
CA ARG A 93 5.57 -10.50 -12.40
C ARG A 93 6.61 -11.12 -13.32
N GLY A 94 7.48 -11.99 -12.80
CA GLY A 94 8.57 -12.62 -13.54
C GLY A 94 9.66 -11.63 -14.01
N LYS A 95 9.78 -10.47 -13.36
CA LYS A 95 10.72 -9.39 -13.74
C LYS A 95 11.38 -8.79 -12.51
N SER A 96 12.68 -8.50 -12.62
CA SER A 96 13.43 -7.78 -11.59
C SER A 96 13.03 -6.31 -11.56
N ALA A 97 12.70 -5.79 -10.38
CA ALA A 97 12.47 -4.36 -10.17
C ALA A 97 13.80 -3.68 -9.81
N PHE A 98 14.07 -2.53 -10.41
CA PHE A 98 15.27 -1.74 -10.13
C PHE A 98 15.09 -0.92 -8.85
N PHE A 99 16.11 -0.92 -7.99
CA PHE A 99 16.17 -0.07 -6.79
C PHE A 99 16.98 1.18 -7.14
N GLY A 100 16.34 2.35 -7.05
CA GLY A 100 16.99 3.66 -7.15
C GLY A 100 17.08 4.31 -5.78
#